data_AF-A0A850AWZ1-F1
#
_entry.id   AF-A0A850AWZ1-F1
#
_cell.length_a   1.000
_cell.length_b   1.000
_cell.length_c   1.000
_cell.angle_alpha   90.00
_cell.angle_beta   90.00
_cell.angle_gamma   90.00
#
_symmetry.space_group_name_H-M   'P 1'
#
loop_
_entity.id
_entity.type
_entity.pdbx_description
1 polymer ?
#
loop_
_entity_poly.entity_id
_entity_poly.type
_entity_poly.pdbx_seq_one_letter_code
_entity_poly.pdbx_strand_id
1 'polypeptide(L)'
;MTEDAPRKPGGFRLIREKGTVRLILGFLALAAVWYGYTTVKVYRMQQIRWPALKPSPSGLTVIGLLDRDAPGRPRKYVAIEANHAWQVRRPDDAVDEEDADEWDAEERASYQPSSSVANRATSGKLVEVPELVATCPIVLTGRHFSGATMDSAYEPFRDTTYYRVHVQLTDEGRSRYWQFSRTHDEERLAFILDGAILTCPRMSHMDTASLTIEPIWVKADAERLAKALSGTR
;
A
#
# COMPACT_ATOMS: atom_id res chain seq x y z
N MET A 1 -61.71 26.43 9.22
CA MET A 1 -60.62 27.29 8.71
C MET A 1 -60.06 28.02 9.91
N THR A 2 -58.95 27.52 10.44
CA THR A 2 -58.26 28.07 11.60
C THR A 2 -56.89 28.49 11.10
N GLU A 3 -56.64 29.80 11.06
CA GLU A 3 -55.37 30.41 10.65
C GLU A 3 -54.26 30.01 11.63
N ASP A 4 -53.28 29.26 11.12
CA ASP A 4 -52.07 28.90 11.85
C ASP A 4 -51.08 30.08 11.79
N ALA A 5 -50.80 30.67 12.94
CA ALA A 5 -49.92 31.83 13.05
C ALA A 5 -48.43 31.44 12.85
N PRO A 6 -47.62 32.28 12.17
CA PRO A 6 -46.21 31.97 11.93
C PRO A 6 -45.40 32.04 13.24
N ARG A 7 -44.85 30.90 13.67
CA ARG A 7 -43.85 30.83 14.74
C ARG A 7 -42.62 31.65 14.34
N LYS A 8 -42.42 32.80 15.00
CA LYS A 8 -41.19 33.59 14.87
C LYS A 8 -39.98 32.71 15.22
N PRO A 9 -38.93 32.65 14.38
CA PRO A 9 -37.71 31.94 14.75
C PRO A 9 -37.11 32.63 15.98
N GLY A 10 -37.04 31.90 17.08
CA GLY A 10 -36.36 32.34 18.30
C GLY A 10 -34.91 32.61 17.95
N GLY A 11 -34.57 33.89 17.79
CA GLY A 11 -33.19 34.32 17.57
C GLY A 11 -32.33 33.82 18.72
N PHE A 12 -31.34 32.99 18.40
CA PHE A 12 -30.29 32.59 19.32
C PHE A 12 -29.63 33.86 19.87
N ARG A 13 -30.08 34.30 21.05
CA ARG A 13 -29.39 35.31 21.84
C ARG A 13 -28.09 34.67 22.33
N LEU A 14 -27.04 34.79 21.52
CA LEU A 14 -25.66 34.57 21.93
C LEU A 14 -25.41 35.50 23.11
N ILE A 15 -25.50 34.94 24.32
CA ILE A 15 -25.03 35.57 25.54
C ILE A 15 -23.52 35.74 25.35
N ARG A 16 -23.16 36.97 24.96
CA ARG A 16 -21.82 37.38 24.55
C ARG A 16 -20.97 37.60 25.79
N GLU A 17 -20.63 36.51 26.48
CA GLU A 17 -19.64 36.54 27.55
C GLU A 17 -18.28 36.84 26.93
N LYS A 18 -17.72 38.01 27.24
CA LYS A 18 -16.39 38.44 26.78
C LYS A 18 -15.30 37.42 27.13
N GLY A 19 -15.52 36.56 28.14
CA GLY A 19 -14.64 35.45 28.51
C GLY A 19 -14.58 34.36 27.43
N THR A 20 -15.73 33.90 26.94
CA THR A 20 -15.82 32.82 25.94
C THR A 20 -15.17 33.20 24.62
N VAL A 21 -15.33 34.46 24.18
CA VAL A 21 -14.70 34.95 22.94
C VAL A 21 -13.17 34.90 23.01
N ARG A 22 -12.57 35.25 24.17
CA ARG A 22 -11.12 35.18 24.35
C ARG A 22 -10.59 33.75 24.33
N LEU A 23 -11.32 32.80 24.93
CA LEU A 23 -10.97 31.38 24.89
C LEU A 23 -11.03 30.83 23.47
N ILE A 24 -12.08 31.16 22.71
CA ILE A 24 -12.21 30.74 21.31
C ILE A 24 -11.06 31.31 20.47
N LEU A 25 -10.73 32.60 20.62
CA LEU A 25 -9.61 33.20 19.89
C LEU A 25 -8.27 32.56 20.27
N GLY A 26 -8.05 32.25 21.55
CA GLY A 26 -6.85 31.54 22.01
C GLY A 26 -6.73 30.15 21.40
N PHE A 27 -7.82 29.38 21.37
CA PHE A 27 -7.84 28.06 20.74
C PHE A 27 -7.59 28.13 19.23
N LEU A 28 -8.22 29.08 18.53
CA LEU A 28 -8.01 29.30 17.10
C LEU A 28 -6.56 29.69 16.79
N ALA A 29 -5.93 30.54 17.61
CA ALA A 29 -4.53 30.90 17.46
C ALA A 29 -3.62 29.68 17.64
N LEU A 30 -3.87 28.84 18.66
CA LEU A 30 -3.10 27.62 18.89
C LEU A 30 -3.25 26.62 17.73
N ALA A 31 -4.49 26.42 17.25
CA ALA A 31 -4.77 25.55 16.12
C ALA A 31 -4.08 26.04 14.84
N ALA A 32 -4.06 27.36 14.59
CA ALA A 32 -3.37 27.94 13.44
C ALA A 32 -1.84 27.76 13.53
N VAL A 33 -1.23 27.96 14.71
CA VAL A 33 0.20 27.71 14.93
C VAL A 33 0.55 26.25 14.72
N TRP A 34 -0.26 25.33 15.27
CA TRP A 34 -0.10 23.89 15.08
C TRP A 34 -0.16 23.52 13.59
N TYR A 35 -1.18 24.01 12.88
CA TYR A 35 -1.35 23.75 11.44
C TYR A 35 -0.20 24.32 10.60
N GLY A 36 0.26 25.53 10.91
CA GLY A 36 1.43 26.13 10.24
C GLY A 36 2.69 25.29 10.47
N TYR A 37 2.92 24.83 11.70
CA TYR A 37 4.05 23.97 12.04
C TYR A 37 4.01 22.63 11.29
N THR A 38 2.87 21.93 11.28
CA THR A 38 2.74 20.64 10.59
C THR A 38 2.94 20.80 9.08
N THR A 39 2.38 21.85 8.47
CA THR A 39 2.53 22.13 7.03
C THR A 39 3.99 22.38 6.66
N VAL A 40 4.69 23.24 7.41
CA VAL A 40 6.11 23.54 7.16
C VAL A 40 6.98 22.30 7.37
N LYS A 41 6.69 21.50 8.40
CA LYS A 41 7.40 20.24 8.66
C LYS A 41 7.26 19.27 7.50
N VAL A 42 6.03 19.03 7.02
CA VAL A 42 5.75 18.15 5.87
C VAL A 42 6.45 18.66 4.62
N TYR A 43 6.32 19.96 4.31
CA TYR A 43 6.97 20.56 3.15
C TYR A 43 8.49 20.41 3.20
N ARG A 44 9.12 20.66 4.36
CA ARG A 44 10.56 20.47 4.54
C ARG A 44 10.96 19.01 4.34
N MET A 45 10.19 18.07 4.90
CA MET A 45 10.47 16.65 4.75
C MET A 45 10.39 16.21 3.28
N GLN A 46 9.49 16.77 2.48
CA GLN A 46 9.37 16.48 1.05
C GLN A 46 10.58 16.96 0.23
N GLN A 47 11.32 17.95 0.72
CA GLN A 47 12.50 18.51 0.05
C GLN A 47 13.81 17.80 0.41
N ILE A 48 13.85 17.01 1.49
CA ILE A 48 15.06 16.32 1.93
C ILE A 48 15.41 15.24 0.90
N ARG A 49 16.61 15.31 0.30
CA ARG A 49 17.13 14.21 -0.51
C ARG A 49 17.72 13.16 0.40
N TRP A 50 17.00 12.06 0.56
CA TRP A 50 17.46 10.97 1.39
C TRP A 50 18.55 10.14 0.69
N PRO A 51 19.57 9.65 1.42
CA PRO A 51 20.55 8.75 0.85
C PRO A 51 19.90 7.42 0.45
N ALA A 52 20.47 6.76 -0.57
CA ALA A 52 20.05 5.43 -0.97
C ALA A 52 20.13 4.45 0.21
N LEU A 53 19.10 3.61 0.34
CA LEU A 53 19.04 2.61 1.40
C LEU A 53 19.88 1.39 1.03
N LYS A 54 20.41 0.74 2.07
CA LYS A 54 21.03 -0.59 1.94
C LYS A 54 20.01 -1.65 2.36
N PRO A 55 20.03 -2.83 1.73
CA PRO A 55 19.12 -3.90 2.12
C PRO A 55 19.45 -4.40 3.53
N SER A 56 18.41 -4.86 4.24
CA SER A 56 18.57 -5.52 5.53
C SER A 56 18.46 -7.04 5.29
N PRO A 57 19.56 -7.81 5.36
CA PRO A 57 19.53 -9.24 5.01
C PRO A 57 18.60 -10.06 5.91
N SER A 58 18.49 -9.68 7.19
CA SER A 58 17.70 -10.36 8.22
C SER A 58 16.50 -9.54 8.69
N GLY A 59 16.07 -8.56 7.89
CA GLY A 59 14.97 -7.68 8.29
C GLY A 59 14.11 -7.29 7.11
N LEU A 60 13.05 -6.56 7.40
CA LEU A 60 12.13 -6.10 6.37
C LEU A 60 12.84 -5.14 5.41
N THR A 61 12.79 -5.46 4.12
CA THR A 61 13.23 -4.61 3.02
C THR A 61 12.06 -4.44 2.06
N VAL A 62 11.76 -3.21 1.66
CA VAL A 62 10.69 -2.92 0.70
C VAL A 62 11.31 -2.31 -0.54
N ILE A 63 11.07 -2.95 -1.68
CA ILE A 63 11.59 -2.54 -2.98
C ILE A 63 10.46 -2.13 -3.91
N GLY A 64 10.71 -1.19 -4.82
CA GLY A 64 9.81 -0.89 -5.93
C GLY A 64 10.09 -1.82 -7.11
N LEU A 65 9.09 -2.58 -7.57
CA LEU A 65 9.29 -3.62 -8.58
C LEU A 65 9.50 -3.07 -10.00
N LEU A 66 9.19 -1.80 -10.27
CA LEU A 66 9.26 -1.22 -11.61
C LEU A 66 8.44 -2.05 -12.62
N ASP A 67 7.21 -2.40 -12.23
CA ASP A 67 6.32 -3.29 -12.98
C ASP A 67 5.42 -2.57 -13.99
N ARG A 68 5.64 -1.27 -14.16
CA ARG A 68 4.91 -0.42 -15.09
C ARG A 68 5.85 0.26 -16.07
N ASP A 69 5.41 0.35 -17.32
CA ASP A 69 6.08 1.14 -18.34
C ASP A 69 5.90 2.64 -18.08
N ALA A 70 6.99 3.38 -18.15
CA ALA A 70 7.02 4.84 -18.10
C ALA A 70 7.90 5.39 -19.23
N PRO A 71 7.72 6.66 -19.65
CA PRO A 71 8.55 7.27 -20.70
C PRO A 71 10.05 7.14 -20.38
N GLY A 72 10.78 6.37 -21.18
CA GLY A 72 12.21 6.10 -20.99
C GLY A 72 12.55 5.06 -19.92
N ARG A 73 11.57 4.39 -19.33
CA ARG A 73 11.74 3.32 -18.34
C ARG A 73 10.78 2.16 -18.65
N PRO A 74 11.20 1.16 -19.44
CA PRO A 74 10.40 -0.04 -19.63
C PRO A 74 10.26 -0.80 -18.29
N ARG A 75 9.13 -1.49 -18.12
CA ARG A 75 8.91 -2.37 -16.97
C ARG A 75 9.98 -3.45 -16.94
N LYS A 76 10.50 -3.76 -15.74
CA LYS A 76 11.59 -4.75 -15.56
C LYS A 76 11.11 -6.07 -15.00
N TYR A 77 10.05 -6.04 -14.20
CA TYR A 77 9.53 -7.20 -13.51
C TYR A 77 8.01 -7.20 -13.55
N VAL A 78 7.40 -8.37 -13.36
CA VAL A 78 5.96 -8.54 -13.23
C VAL A 78 5.69 -9.36 -11.98
N ALA A 79 4.86 -8.83 -11.07
CA ALA A 79 4.40 -9.56 -9.91
C ALA A 79 3.10 -10.30 -10.24
N ILE A 80 3.12 -11.62 -10.11
CA ILE A 80 1.98 -12.50 -10.36
C ILE A 80 1.62 -13.15 -9.04
N GLU A 81 0.34 -13.14 -8.71
CA GLU A 81 -0.20 -13.87 -7.57
C GLU A 81 -0.72 -15.21 -8.06
N ALA A 82 -0.09 -16.31 -7.60
CA ALA A 82 -0.48 -17.67 -7.94
C ALA A 82 -0.63 -18.49 -6.66
N ASN A 83 -1.78 -19.13 -6.45
CA ASN A 83 -2.06 -19.96 -5.26
C ASN A 83 -1.78 -19.23 -3.94
N HIS A 84 -2.20 -17.96 -3.83
CA HIS A 84 -1.99 -17.10 -2.65
C HIS A 84 -0.52 -16.78 -2.34
N ALA A 85 0.41 -17.09 -3.25
CA ALA A 85 1.82 -16.72 -3.14
C ALA A 85 2.21 -15.73 -4.24
N TRP A 86 3.06 -14.78 -3.89
CA TRP A 86 3.60 -13.81 -4.84
C TRP A 86 4.84 -14.35 -5.53
N GLN A 87 4.82 -14.31 -6.86
CA GLN A 87 5.94 -14.66 -7.72
C GLN A 87 6.33 -13.42 -8.52
N VAL A 88 7.63 -13.21 -8.72
CA VAL A 88 8.15 -12.12 -9.55
C VAL A 88 8.91 -12.71 -10.73
N ARG A 89 8.59 -12.25 -11.93
CA ARG A 89 9.16 -12.71 -13.21
C ARG A 89 9.69 -11.55 -14.02
N ARG A 90 10.52 -11.82 -15.03
CA ARG A 90 10.83 -10.84 -16.07
C ARG A 90 9.65 -10.77 -17.06
N PRO A 91 9.44 -9.62 -17.72
CA PRO A 91 8.39 -9.47 -18.73
C PRO A 91 8.45 -10.55 -19.81
N ASP A 92 9.63 -10.87 -20.33
CA ASP A 92 9.83 -11.87 -21.40
C ASP A 92 9.46 -13.29 -20.93
N ASP A 93 9.65 -13.59 -19.64
CA ASP A 93 9.26 -14.87 -19.02
C ASP A 93 7.76 -14.91 -18.65
N ALA A 94 7.02 -13.83 -18.89
CA ALA A 94 5.59 -13.71 -18.63
C ALA A 94 4.75 -13.74 -19.93
N VAL A 95 5.38 -13.72 -21.10
CA VAL A 95 4.71 -13.74 -22.41
C VAL A 95 4.66 -15.18 -22.93
N ASP A 96 3.67 -15.97 -22.51
CA ASP A 96 3.41 -17.30 -23.08
C ASP A 96 1.93 -17.75 -22.93
N GLU A 97 0.97 -16.82 -22.79
CA GLU A 97 -0.45 -17.20 -22.62
C GLU A 97 -1.46 -16.57 -23.60
N GLU A 98 -1.10 -15.60 -24.44
CA GLU A 98 -2.06 -14.96 -25.38
C GLU A 98 -2.17 -15.64 -26.76
N ASP A 99 -1.26 -16.55 -27.14
CA ASP A 99 -1.32 -17.27 -28.43
C ASP A 99 -1.95 -18.67 -28.33
N ALA A 100 -2.61 -19.00 -27.21
CA ALA A 100 -3.28 -20.29 -27.01
C ALA A 100 -4.81 -20.27 -27.26
N ASP A 101 -5.34 -19.20 -27.85
CA ASP A 101 -6.78 -19.00 -28.10
C ASP A 101 -7.20 -19.22 -29.58
N GLU A 102 -6.61 -20.21 -30.25
CA GLU A 102 -7.24 -20.87 -31.40
C GLU A 102 -7.62 -22.31 -31.02
N TRP A 103 -8.44 -22.44 -29.98
CA TRP A 103 -9.03 -23.71 -29.56
C TRP A 103 -10.55 -23.66 -29.75
N ASP A 104 -11.07 -24.62 -30.52
CA ASP A 104 -12.45 -24.74 -30.96
C ASP A 104 -13.46 -24.61 -29.80
N ALA A 105 -14.46 -23.74 -29.99
CA ALA A 105 -15.48 -23.42 -29.00
C ALA A 105 -16.33 -24.62 -28.53
N GLU A 106 -16.28 -25.77 -29.23
CA GLU A 106 -17.02 -26.98 -28.87
C GLU A 106 -16.38 -27.77 -27.70
N GLU A 107 -15.09 -27.60 -27.41
CA GLU A 107 -14.41 -28.38 -26.35
C GLU A 107 -14.59 -27.78 -24.93
N ARG A 108 -15.14 -26.57 -24.81
CA ARG A 108 -15.38 -25.89 -23.52
C ARG A 108 -16.53 -26.50 -22.70
N ALA A 109 -17.42 -27.28 -23.30
CA ALA A 109 -18.61 -27.80 -22.61
C ALA A 109 -18.35 -29.03 -21.71
N SER A 110 -17.19 -29.68 -21.84
CA SER A 110 -16.82 -30.88 -21.06
C SER A 110 -15.72 -30.66 -20.03
N TYR A 111 -15.28 -29.40 -19.84
CA TYR A 111 -14.10 -29.11 -19.03
C TYR A 111 -14.39 -29.15 -17.52
N GLN A 112 -14.14 -30.31 -16.90
CA GLN A 112 -13.82 -30.36 -15.48
C GLN A 112 -12.39 -29.82 -15.31
N PRO A 113 -12.14 -28.81 -14.45
CA PRO A 113 -10.79 -28.30 -14.23
C PRO A 113 -9.96 -29.39 -13.56
N SER A 114 -9.25 -30.18 -14.38
CA SER A 114 -8.19 -31.04 -13.89
C SER A 114 -7.04 -30.17 -13.41
N SER A 115 -6.20 -30.73 -12.53
CA SER A 115 -4.99 -30.13 -11.95
C SER A 115 -3.97 -29.52 -12.94
N SER A 116 -4.25 -29.57 -14.24
CA SER A 116 -3.48 -28.96 -15.32
C SER A 116 -3.59 -27.43 -15.37
N VAL A 117 -4.69 -26.82 -14.91
CA VAL A 117 -4.83 -25.35 -14.86
C VAL A 117 -3.95 -24.74 -13.76
N ALA A 118 -3.76 -25.46 -12.64
CA ALA A 118 -2.86 -25.04 -11.57
C ALA A 118 -1.37 -25.07 -11.97
N ASN A 119 -1.01 -25.89 -12.98
CA ASN A 119 0.34 -25.96 -13.52
C ASN A 119 0.61 -24.95 -14.65
N ARG A 120 -0.42 -24.35 -15.26
CA ARG A 120 -0.26 -23.41 -16.39
C ARG A 120 0.38 -22.07 -15.94
N ALA A 121 0.09 -21.63 -14.72
CA ALA A 121 0.76 -20.51 -14.07
C ALA A 121 2.24 -20.78 -13.69
N THR A 122 2.90 -21.83 -14.18
CA THR A 122 4.25 -22.27 -13.74
C THR A 122 5.33 -22.15 -14.82
N SER A 123 4.97 -21.82 -16.07
CA SER A 123 5.97 -21.60 -17.13
C SER A 123 6.53 -20.18 -17.03
N GLY A 124 7.73 -20.06 -16.45
CA GLY A 124 8.47 -18.81 -16.39
C GLY A 124 9.55 -18.87 -15.31
N LYS A 125 10.74 -18.36 -15.61
CA LYS A 125 11.83 -18.34 -14.64
C LYS A 125 11.50 -17.36 -13.51
N LEU A 126 11.44 -17.87 -12.29
CA LEU A 126 11.29 -17.04 -11.10
C LEU A 126 12.56 -16.21 -10.90
N VAL A 127 12.38 -14.91 -10.64
CA VAL A 127 13.48 -14.02 -10.28
C VAL A 127 13.80 -14.21 -8.81
N GLU A 128 15.06 -14.52 -8.50
CA GLU A 128 15.49 -14.69 -7.13
C GLU A 128 15.53 -13.35 -6.37
N VAL A 129 15.21 -13.39 -5.08
CA VAL A 129 15.20 -12.20 -4.22
C VAL A 129 16.52 -11.42 -4.22
N PRO A 130 17.72 -12.04 -4.21
CA PRO A 130 18.98 -11.31 -4.32
C PRO A 130 19.09 -10.47 -5.59
N GLU A 131 18.56 -10.95 -6.72
CA GLU A 131 18.54 -10.19 -7.98
C GLU A 131 17.62 -8.97 -7.87
N LEU A 132 16.44 -9.15 -7.30
CA LEU A 132 15.49 -8.07 -7.07
C LEU A 132 16.09 -6.98 -6.17
N VAL A 133 16.75 -7.39 -5.09
CA VAL A 133 17.40 -6.46 -4.14
C VAL A 133 18.57 -5.72 -4.79
N ALA A 134 19.28 -6.34 -5.73
CA ALA A 134 20.39 -5.71 -6.44
C ALA A 134 19.93 -4.74 -7.54
N THR A 135 18.78 -5.00 -8.16
CA THR A 135 18.32 -4.29 -9.37
C THR A 135 17.27 -3.23 -9.08
N CYS A 136 16.40 -3.47 -8.11
CA CYS A 136 15.29 -2.60 -7.78
C CYS A 136 15.67 -1.55 -6.72
N PRO A 137 15.09 -0.34 -6.79
CA PRO A 137 15.28 0.67 -5.76
C PRO A 137 14.69 0.21 -4.43
N ILE A 138 15.49 0.29 -3.36
CA ILE A 138 15.04 0.06 -2.00
C ILE A 138 14.34 1.34 -1.50
N VAL A 139 13.04 1.24 -1.30
CA VAL A 139 12.17 2.35 -0.92
C VAL A 139 12.13 2.52 0.60
N LEU A 140 11.93 1.41 1.32
CA LEU A 140 11.83 1.36 2.77
C LEU A 140 12.58 0.15 3.34
N THR A 141 12.80 0.18 4.64
CA THR A 141 13.34 -0.92 5.46
C THR A 141 12.62 -0.92 6.81
N GLY A 142 12.81 -1.95 7.63
CA GLY A 142 12.19 -2.08 8.95
C GLY A 142 12.20 -0.80 9.80
N ARG A 143 13.31 -0.04 9.81
CA ARG A 143 13.47 1.20 10.61
C ARG A 143 12.52 2.34 10.22
N HIS A 144 11.92 2.26 9.03
CA HIS A 144 11.05 3.32 8.50
C HIS A 144 9.60 3.15 8.96
N PHE A 145 9.31 2.09 9.71
CA PHE A 145 7.99 1.77 10.26
C PHE A 145 7.98 2.02 11.76
N SER A 146 6.87 2.57 12.28
CA SER A 146 6.67 2.84 13.70
C SER A 146 5.73 1.85 14.40
N GLY A 147 5.01 1.06 13.61
CA GLY A 147 4.11 0.03 14.11
C GLY A 147 3.19 -0.51 13.02
N ALA A 148 2.48 -1.60 13.34
CA ALA A 148 1.45 -2.15 12.48
C ALA A 148 0.28 -2.73 13.29
N THR A 149 -0.91 -2.70 12.70
CA THR A 149 -2.11 -3.36 13.22
C THR A 149 -2.69 -4.23 12.13
N MET A 150 -3.13 -5.44 12.48
CA MET A 150 -3.71 -6.39 11.54
C MET A 150 -5.22 -6.47 11.76
N ASP A 151 -5.99 -6.50 10.67
CA ASP A 151 -7.40 -6.85 10.67
C ASP A 151 -7.66 -8.01 9.68
N SER A 152 -8.87 -8.55 9.73
CA SER A 152 -9.34 -9.58 8.79
C SER A 152 -10.60 -9.08 8.11
N ALA A 153 -10.68 -9.30 6.80
CA ALA A 153 -11.84 -9.01 5.98
C ALA A 153 -12.26 -10.26 5.20
N TYR A 154 -13.53 -10.30 4.79
CA TYR A 154 -14.10 -11.41 4.04
C TYR A 154 -14.33 -10.99 2.59
N GLU A 155 -13.92 -11.84 1.64
CA GLU A 155 -14.10 -11.65 0.20
C GLU A 155 -15.28 -12.50 -0.28
N PRO A 156 -16.47 -11.92 -0.52
CA PRO A 156 -17.68 -12.69 -0.82
C PRO A 156 -17.58 -13.50 -2.12
N PHE A 157 -16.85 -13.01 -3.11
CA PHE A 157 -16.74 -13.67 -4.41
C PHE A 157 -15.87 -14.93 -4.39
N ARG A 158 -14.96 -15.03 -3.42
CA ARG A 158 -14.04 -16.18 -3.27
C ARG A 158 -14.38 -17.05 -2.07
N ASP A 159 -15.41 -16.68 -1.30
CA ASP A 159 -15.77 -17.31 -0.02
C ASP A 159 -14.53 -17.55 0.86
N THR A 160 -13.69 -16.53 0.97
CA THR A 160 -12.41 -16.64 1.67
C THR A 160 -12.10 -15.39 2.49
N THR A 161 -11.38 -15.59 3.58
CA THR A 161 -10.91 -14.51 4.45
C THR A 161 -9.55 -14.05 3.98
N TYR A 162 -9.35 -12.74 3.89
CA TYR A 162 -8.03 -12.14 3.72
C TYR A 162 -7.73 -11.23 4.91
N TYR A 163 -6.45 -10.90 5.03
CA TYR A 163 -5.92 -10.08 6.10
C TYR A 163 -5.43 -8.77 5.51
N ARG A 164 -5.62 -7.68 6.25
CA ARG A 164 -4.99 -6.39 5.93
C ARG A 164 -4.06 -6.03 7.07
N VAL A 165 -2.95 -5.41 6.71
CA VAL A 165 -1.99 -4.90 7.67
C VAL A 165 -1.92 -3.40 7.48
N HIS A 166 -2.45 -2.66 8.45
CA HIS A 166 -2.31 -1.21 8.51
C HIS A 166 -0.98 -0.86 9.15
N VAL A 167 -0.15 -0.15 8.40
CA VAL A 167 1.22 0.15 8.79
C VAL A 167 1.37 1.64 9.04
N GLN A 168 2.04 1.98 10.13
CA GLN A 168 2.40 3.35 10.46
C GLN A 168 3.85 3.62 10.06
N LEU A 169 4.07 4.71 9.34
CA LEU A 169 5.39 5.12 8.86
C LEU A 169 6.00 6.21 9.76
N THR A 170 7.30 6.10 9.99
CA THR A 170 8.12 7.18 10.59
C THR A 170 8.18 8.40 9.68
N ASP A 171 8.51 9.59 10.22
CA ASP A 171 8.72 10.81 9.45
C ASP A 171 9.59 10.63 8.19
N GLU A 172 10.73 9.93 8.32
CA GLU A 172 11.60 9.58 7.19
C GLU A 172 10.91 8.62 6.21
N GLY A 173 10.26 7.56 6.72
CA GLY A 173 9.53 6.60 5.89
C GLY A 173 8.43 7.25 5.06
N ARG A 174 7.66 8.17 5.65
CA ARG A 174 6.62 8.94 4.96
C ARG A 174 7.19 9.76 3.81
N SER A 175 8.29 10.47 4.08
CA SER A 175 8.95 11.29 3.07
C SER A 175 9.52 10.44 1.93
N ARG A 176 10.21 9.34 2.24
CA ARG A 176 10.76 8.42 1.24
C ARG A 176 9.66 7.79 0.37
N TYR A 177 8.62 7.25 1.00
CA TYR A 177 7.48 6.66 0.30
C TYR A 177 6.82 7.69 -0.62
N TRP A 178 6.55 8.90 -0.13
CA TRP A 178 5.97 9.98 -0.92
C TRP A 178 6.86 10.40 -2.10
N GLN A 179 8.17 10.54 -1.88
CA GLN A 179 9.09 10.91 -2.97
C GLN A 179 9.15 9.83 -4.06
N PHE A 180 9.13 8.57 -3.66
CA PHE A 180 9.11 7.45 -4.58
C PHE A 180 7.80 7.36 -5.36
N SER A 181 6.65 7.40 -4.67
CA SER A 181 5.33 7.23 -5.28
C SER A 181 5.00 8.28 -6.34
N ARG A 182 5.53 9.50 -6.22
CA ARG A 182 5.33 10.59 -7.22
C ARG A 182 5.75 10.24 -8.64
N THR A 183 6.67 9.30 -8.82
CA THR A 183 7.21 8.92 -10.14
C THR A 183 7.02 7.43 -10.45
N HIS A 184 6.31 6.72 -9.58
CA HIS A 184 6.10 5.28 -9.65
C HIS A 184 4.64 4.95 -9.30
N ASP A 185 3.69 5.84 -9.60
CA ASP A 185 2.30 5.65 -9.23
C ASP A 185 1.73 4.35 -9.82
N GLU A 186 0.89 3.68 -9.05
CA GLU A 186 0.31 2.35 -9.33
C GLU A 186 1.32 1.19 -9.47
N GLU A 187 2.63 1.43 -9.33
CA GLU A 187 3.63 0.35 -9.29
C GLU A 187 3.52 -0.46 -8.01
N ARG A 188 3.97 -1.71 -8.06
CA ARG A 188 3.97 -2.61 -6.90
C ARG A 188 5.22 -2.45 -6.05
N LEU A 189 5.03 -2.53 -4.75
CA LEU A 189 6.09 -2.67 -3.76
C LEU A 189 6.21 -4.13 -3.36
N ALA A 190 7.40 -4.73 -3.42
CA ALA A 190 7.61 -6.06 -2.84
C ALA A 190 8.11 -5.93 -1.39
N PHE A 191 7.38 -6.54 -0.47
CA PHE A 191 7.76 -6.65 0.94
C PHE A 191 8.55 -7.94 1.14
N ILE A 192 9.86 -7.79 1.34
CA ILE A 192 10.79 -8.89 1.52
C ILE A 192 11.16 -9.01 3.00
N LEU A 193 10.90 -10.17 3.59
CA LEU A 193 11.26 -10.50 4.96
C LEU A 193 12.02 -11.83 4.98
N ASP A 194 13.20 -11.85 5.60
CA ASP A 194 14.05 -13.03 5.71
C ASP A 194 14.35 -13.70 4.34
N GLY A 195 14.51 -12.88 3.30
CA GLY A 195 14.77 -13.35 1.94
C GLY A 195 13.56 -13.92 1.18
N ALA A 196 12.35 -13.84 1.74
CA ALA A 196 11.12 -14.26 1.08
C ALA A 196 10.21 -13.06 0.77
N ILE A 197 9.53 -13.10 -0.38
CA ILE A 197 8.52 -12.11 -0.76
C ILE A 197 7.21 -12.48 -0.06
N LEU A 198 6.71 -11.60 0.80
CA LEU A 198 5.45 -11.82 1.51
C LEU A 198 4.24 -11.30 0.73
N THR A 199 4.37 -10.10 0.17
CA THR A 199 3.28 -9.43 -0.53
C THR A 199 3.79 -8.35 -1.47
N CYS A 200 3.03 -8.11 -2.54
CA CYS A 200 3.34 -7.12 -3.57
C CYS A 200 2.21 -6.08 -3.74
N PRO A 201 1.81 -5.31 -2.71
CA PRO A 201 0.74 -4.33 -2.82
C PRO A 201 1.05 -3.28 -3.89
N ARG A 202 0.02 -2.79 -4.56
CA ARG A 202 0.12 -1.62 -5.43
C ARG A 202 0.21 -0.36 -4.56
N MET A 203 1.08 0.56 -4.94
CA MET A 203 1.12 1.86 -4.29
C MET A 203 -0.15 2.65 -4.60
N SER A 204 -0.66 3.31 -3.57
CA SER A 204 -1.71 4.33 -3.72
C SER A 204 -1.14 5.69 -3.32
N HIS A 205 -1.51 6.72 -4.09
CA HIS A 205 -0.92 8.06 -3.98
C HIS A 205 -1.39 8.86 -2.75
N MET A 206 -2.34 8.40 -1.94
CA MET A 206 -3.20 9.34 -1.18
C MET A 206 -3.04 9.42 0.34
N ASP A 207 -2.34 8.52 1.02
CA ASP A 207 -2.02 8.72 2.44
C ASP A 207 -0.55 8.40 2.72
N THR A 208 0.16 9.38 3.28
CA THR A 208 1.56 9.21 3.66
C THR A 208 1.69 8.79 5.11
N ALA A 209 0.66 8.98 5.94
CA ALA A 209 0.73 8.66 7.37
C ALA A 209 0.60 7.16 7.62
N SER A 210 -0.28 6.51 6.87
CA SER A 210 -0.55 5.08 6.98
C SER A 210 -0.54 4.40 5.61
N LEU A 211 -0.08 3.16 5.58
CA LEU A 211 -0.14 2.29 4.41
C LEU A 211 -0.95 1.06 4.78
N THR A 212 -2.02 0.78 4.03
CA THR A 212 -2.74 -0.49 4.16
C THR A 212 -2.19 -1.47 3.14
N ILE A 213 -1.72 -2.61 3.63
CA ILE A 213 -1.22 -3.69 2.80
C ILE A 213 -2.33 -4.73 2.69
N GLU A 214 -2.89 -4.86 1.51
CA GLU A 214 -3.97 -5.81 1.20
C GLU A 214 -3.96 -6.19 -0.30
N PRO A 215 -4.52 -7.36 -0.66
CA PRO A 215 -4.90 -8.46 0.24
C PRO A 215 -3.67 -9.31 0.66
N ILE A 216 -3.70 -9.88 1.86
CA ILE A 216 -2.80 -10.97 2.27
C ILE A 216 -3.68 -12.18 2.59
N TRP A 217 -3.56 -13.26 1.82
CA TRP A 217 -4.42 -14.44 1.99
C TRP A 217 -3.94 -15.37 3.11
N VAL A 218 -2.63 -15.44 3.35
CA VAL A 218 -2.04 -16.33 4.35
C VAL A 218 -1.90 -15.60 5.69
N LYS A 219 -2.67 -16.05 6.70
CA LYS A 219 -2.64 -15.47 8.05
C LYS A 219 -1.23 -15.40 8.65
N ALA A 220 -0.47 -16.48 8.49
CA ALA A 220 0.89 -16.58 9.02
C ALA A 220 1.81 -15.49 8.44
N ASP A 221 1.66 -15.15 7.15
CA ASP A 221 2.46 -14.09 6.53
C ASP A 221 2.02 -12.70 6.98
N ALA A 222 0.72 -12.47 7.18
CA ALA A 222 0.20 -11.24 7.76
C ALA A 222 0.71 -11.03 9.20
N GLU A 223 0.69 -12.08 10.03
CA GLU A 223 1.22 -12.05 11.40
C GLU A 223 2.74 -11.81 11.43
N ARG A 224 3.50 -12.49 10.55
CA ARG A 224 4.94 -12.28 10.39
C ARG A 224 5.25 -10.84 10.00
N LEU A 225 4.52 -10.29 9.03
CA LEU A 225 4.66 -8.92 8.57
C LEU A 225 4.34 -7.93 9.69
N ALA A 226 3.19 -8.07 10.34
CA ALA A 226 2.78 -7.19 11.45
C ALA A 226 3.77 -7.22 12.62
N LYS A 227 4.31 -8.40 12.94
CA LYS A 227 5.35 -8.58 13.98
C LYS A 227 6.67 -7.89 13.58
N ALA A 228 7.14 -8.08 12.35
CA ALA A 228 8.36 -7.45 11.85
C ALA A 228 8.25 -5.90 11.87
N LEU A 229 7.08 -5.38 11.52
CA LEU A 229 6.79 -3.95 11.52
C LEU A 229 6.65 -3.35 12.92
N SER A 230 6.19 -4.13 13.90
CA SER A 230 6.00 -3.67 15.29
C SER A 230 7.24 -3.84 16.17
N GLY A 231 8.14 -4.78 15.84
CA GLY A 231 9.33 -5.10 16.64
C GLY A 231 10.54 -4.22 16.40
N THR A 232 10.46 -3.24 15.47
CA THR A 232 11.58 -2.35 15.17
C THR A 232 11.53 -1.12 16.09
N ARG A 233 12.05 -1.26 17.32
CA ARG A 233 12.35 -0.12 18.21
C ARG A 233 13.84 -0.03 18.48
#